data_AF-A0A0K8PQJ8-F1
#
_entry.id   AF-A0A0K8PQJ8-F1
#
_cell.length_a   1.000
_cell.length_b   1.000
_cell.length_c   1.000
_cell.angle_alpha   90.00
_cell.angle_beta   90.00
_cell.angle_gamma   90.00
#
_symmetry.space_group_name_H-M   'P 1'
#
loop_
_entity.id
_entity.type
_entity.pdbx_description
1 polymer ?
#
loop_
_entity_poly.entity_id
_entity_poly.type
_entity_poly.pdbx_seq_one_letter_code
_entity_poly.pdbx_strand_id
1 'polypeptide(L)' 'MALAAEGGSNTEIAEDLTLSPLTVRTHIHRAMTKLNARDRAQLVVIAHQTGLVRAVPPTA' A
#
# COMPACT_ATOMS: atom_id res chain seq x y z
N MET A 1 0.93 -4.32 -2.02
CA MET A 1 0.98 -3.43 -0.83
C MET A 1 2.24 -2.61 -0.74
N ALA A 2 3.36 -3.05 -1.31
CA ALA A 2 4.62 -2.28 -1.38
C ALA A 2 4.41 -0.83 -1.83
N LEU A 3 3.85 -0.60 -3.03
CA LEU A 3 3.60 0.76 -3.57
C LEU A 3 2.69 1.62 -2.67
N ALA A 4 1.74 1.00 -1.97
CA ALA A 4 0.87 1.73 -1.05
C ALA A 4 1.61 2.15 0.24
N ALA A 5 2.55 1.34 0.70
CA ALA A 5 3.41 1.59 1.85
C ALA A 5 4.60 2.50 1.53
N GLU A 6 4.94 2.66 0.25
CA GLU A 6 5.92 3.62 -0.28
C GLU A 6 5.32 5.03 -0.47
N GLY A 7 4.00 5.17 -0.30
CA GLY A 7 3.32 6.48 -0.30
C GLY A 7 2.57 6.82 -1.59
N GLY A 8 2.61 5.97 -2.62
CA GLY A 8 1.93 6.25 -3.90
C GLY A 8 0.41 6.38 -3.77
N SER A 9 -0.19 7.34 -4.46
CA SER A 9 -1.64 7.49 -4.55
C SER A 9 -2.29 6.29 -5.26
N ASN A 10 -3.60 6.10 -5.10
CA ASN A 10 -4.29 4.99 -5.77
C ASN A 10 -4.24 5.10 -7.30
N THR A 11 -4.08 6.31 -7.84
CA THR A 11 -3.95 6.57 -9.27
C THR A 11 -2.58 6.16 -9.76
N GLU A 12 -1.50 6.60 -9.10
CA GLU A 12 -0.12 6.21 -9.45
C GLU A 12 0.06 4.69 -9.36
N ILE A 13 -0.44 4.07 -8.28
CA ILE A 13 -0.41 2.61 -8.13
C ILE A 13 -1.21 1.91 -9.24
N ALA A 14 -2.32 2.50 -9.67
CA ALA A 14 -3.15 1.94 -10.73
C ALA A 14 -2.46 2.01 -12.08
N GLU A 15 -1.76 3.11 -12.37
CA GLU A 15 -0.95 3.27 -13.57
C GLU A 15 0.21 2.27 -13.59
N ASP A 16 0.99 2.19 -12.51
CA ASP A 16 2.13 1.26 -12.38
C ASP A 16 1.73 -0.21 -12.54
N LEU A 17 0.53 -0.57 -12.05
CA LEU A 17 0.03 -1.94 -12.10
C LEU A 17 -0.89 -2.20 -13.30
N THR A 18 -1.15 -1.21 -14.16
CA THR A 18 -2.14 -1.30 -15.26
C THR A 18 -3.53 -1.77 -14.77
N LEU A 19 -4.00 -1.22 -13.66
CA LEU A 19 -5.29 -1.52 -13.04
C LEU A 19 -6.19 -0.29 -13.02
N SER A 20 -7.47 -0.48 -12.67
CA SER A 20 -8.35 0.64 -12.31
C SER A 20 -8.00 1.17 -10.90
N PRO A 21 -8.07 2.50 -10.67
CA PRO A 21 -7.97 3.08 -9.33
C PRO A 21 -8.98 2.48 -8.32
N LEU A 22 -10.16 2.04 -8.80
CA LEU A 22 -11.16 1.38 -7.98
C LEU A 22 -10.71 0.00 -7.49
N THR A 23 -10.00 -0.74 -8.35
CA THR A 23 -9.42 -2.04 -8.00
C THR A 23 -8.38 -1.85 -6.89
N VAL A 24 -7.48 -0.87 -7.04
CA VAL A 24 -6.49 -0.52 -6.00
C VAL A 24 -7.17 -0.15 -4.68
N ARG A 25 -8.22 0.69 -4.71
CA ARG A 25 -9.00 1.06 -3.52
C ARG A 25 -9.58 -0.17 -2.83
N THR A 26 -10.12 -1.11 -3.59
CA THR A 26 -10.68 -2.36 -3.06
C THR A 26 -9.62 -3.21 -2.35
N HIS A 27 -8.42 -3.33 -2.92
CA HIS A 27 -7.32 -4.06 -2.30
C HIS A 27 -6.84 -3.41 -1.00
N ILE A 28 -6.71 -2.09 -0.98
CA ILE A 28 -6.33 -1.33 0.23
C ILE A 28 -7.38 -1.53 1.33
N HIS A 29 -8.66 -1.37 1.03
CA HIS A 29 -9.73 -1.57 2.00
C HIS A 29 -9.72 -2.99 2.59
N ARG A 30 -9.60 -4.02 1.73
CA ARG A 30 -9.54 -5.42 2.17
C ARG A 30 -8.36 -5.69 3.09
N ALA A 31 -7.19 -5.08 2.86
CA ALA A 31 -6.06 -5.27 3.75
C ALA A 31 -6.17 -4.49 5.04
N MET A 32 -6.74 -3.27 5.01
CA MET A 32 -7.07 -2.56 6.24
C MET A 32 -7.99 -3.41 7.12
N THR A 33 -9.02 -4.02 6.54
CA THR A 33 -9.89 -4.97 7.26
C THR A 33 -9.11 -6.17 7.81
N LYS A 34 -8.26 -6.81 6.99
CA LYS A 34 -7.50 -8.01 7.41
C LYS A 34 -6.46 -7.72 8.49
N LEU A 35 -5.86 -6.54 8.46
CA LEU A 35 -4.79 -6.14 9.38
C LEU A 35 -5.31 -5.26 10.53
N ASN A 36 -6.64 -5.09 10.61
CA ASN A 36 -7.30 -4.22 11.58
C ASN A 36 -6.71 -2.79 11.61
N ALA A 37 -6.37 -2.26 10.44
CA ALA A 37 -5.90 -0.89 10.28
C ALA A 37 -7.10 0.04 10.11
N ARG A 38 -7.15 1.11 10.89
CA ARG A 38 -8.24 2.10 10.91
C ARG A 38 -8.15 3.08 9.74
N ASP A 39 -6.94 3.31 9.24
CA ASP A 39 -6.64 4.24 8.16
C ASP A 39 -5.40 3.79 7.39
N ARG A 40 -5.17 4.45 6.26
CA ARG A 40 -4.05 4.14 5.37
C ARG A 40 -2.70 4.33 6.06
N ALA A 41 -2.53 5.37 6.88
CA ALA A 41 -1.27 5.62 7.57
C ALA A 41 -0.94 4.48 8.53
N GLN A 42 -1.94 3.99 9.28
CA GLN A 42 -1.77 2.82 10.14
C GLN A 42 -1.43 1.56 9.33
N LEU A 43 -2.06 1.36 8.17
CA LEU A 43 -1.72 0.25 7.27
C LEU A 43 -0.24 0.30 6.82
N VAL A 44 0.27 1.49 6.48
CA VAL A 44 1.69 1.69 6.13
C VAL A 44 2.60 1.36 7.31
N VAL A 45 2.28 1.83 8.51
CA VAL A 45 3.06 1.54 9.72
C VAL A 45 3.13 0.03 9.98
N ILE A 46 1.99 -0.67 9.92
CA ILE A 46 1.95 -2.13 10.10
C ILE A 46 2.82 -2.81 9.03
N ALA A 47 2.74 -2.39 7.77
CA ALA A 47 3.52 -2.99 6.69
C ALA A 47 5.04 -2.88 6.90
N HIS A 48 5.52 -1.74 7.42
CA HIS A 48 6.94 -1.56 7.75
C HIS A 48 7.34 -2.34 9.01
N GLN A 49 6.54 -2.28 10.08
CA GLN A 49 6.85 -2.96 11.35
C GLN A 49 6.87 -4.49 11.24
N THR A 50 6.02 -5.05 10.38
CA THR A 50 5.92 -6.51 10.17
C THR A 50 6.86 -7.03 9.08
N GLY A 51 7.60 -6.16 8.40
CA GLY A 51 8.44 -6.53 7.26
C GLY A 51 7.64 -6.95 6.01
N LEU A 52 6.33 -6.70 5.98
CA LEU A 52 5.45 -6.98 4.85
C LEU A 52 5.83 -6.13 3.61
N VAL A 53 6.47 -4.99 3.85
CA VAL A 53 7.15 -4.19 2.85
C VAL A 53 8.56 -3.92 3.36
N ARG A 54 9.55 -4.27 2.56
CA ARG A 54 10.93 -3.89 2.78
C ARG A 54 11.14 -2.63 1.95
N ALA A 55 11.31 -1.47 2.61
CA ALA A 55 11.69 -0.26 1.90
C ALA A 55 12.94 -0.58 1.08
N VAL A 56 12.83 -0.53 -0.25
CA VAL A 56 14.01 -0.58 -1.11
C VAL A 56 14.69 0.77 -0.89
N PRO A 57 15.89 0.83 -0.28
CA PRO A 57 16.61 2.09 -0.24
C PRO A 57 16.81 2.55 -1.69
N PRO A 58 16.57 3.83 -2.02
CA PRO A 58 16.87 4.33 -3.35
C PRO A 58 18.34 4.01 -3.62
N THR A 59 18.57 3.15 -4.62
CA THR A 59 19.91 2.89 -5.12
C THR A 59 20.48 4.22 -5.58
N ALA A 60 21.50 4.69 -4.86
CA ALA A 60 22.36 5.79 -5.26
C ALA A 60 23.06 5.50 -6.59
#